data_AF-A0A645F5A3-F1
#
_entry.id   AF-A0A645F5A3-F1
#
_cell.length_a   1.000
_cell.length_b   1.000
_cell.length_c   1.000
_cell.angle_alpha   90.00
_cell.angle_beta   90.00
_cell.angle_gamma   90.00
#
_symmetry.space_group_name_H-M   'P 1'
#
loop_
_entity.id
_entity.type
_entity.pdbx_description
1 polymer ?
#
loop_
_entity_poly.entity_id
_entity_poly.type
_entity_poly.pdbx_seq_one_letter_code
_entity_poly.pdbx_strand_id
1 'polypeptide(L)' 'MPGHVMLYIGTYRGEPLVLHTMWGIRTERNGKEGRHVVGKNVISTLDLGSDLSDHVPGRLLADRLNRMALPASGGTMPD' A
#
# COMPACT_ATOMS: atom_id res chain seq x y z
N MET A 1 8.03 -2.99 2.77
CA MET A 1 7.83 -4.42 2.45
C MET A 1 8.90 -4.91 1.50
N PRO A 2 9.50 -6.11 1.69
CA PRO A 2 10.19 -6.77 0.58
C PRO A 2 9.21 -6.90 -0.60
N GLY A 3 9.55 -6.31 -1.74
CA GLY A 3 8.79 -6.46 -2.99
C GLY A 3 7.62 -5.50 -3.21
N HIS A 4 7.41 -4.46 -2.40
CA HIS A 4 6.39 -3.44 -2.68
C HIS A 4 6.80 -2.04 -2.21
N VAL A 5 6.70 -1.05 -3.09
CA VAL A 5 7.02 0.37 -2.84
C VAL A 5 5.80 1.23 -3.13
N MET A 6 5.68 2.35 -2.42
CA MET A 6 4.56 3.28 -2.50
C MET A 6 5.08 4.70 -2.38
N LEU A 7 4.38 5.65 -3.00
CA LEU A 7 4.60 7.08 -2.81
C LEU A 7 3.52 7.62 -1.88
N TYR A 8 3.92 8.14 -0.72
CA TYR A 8 3.02 8.94 0.10
C TYR A 8 2.70 10.26 -0.62
N ILE A 9 1.41 10.57 -0.77
CA ILE A 9 0.96 11.75 -1.54
C ILE A 9 0.19 12.76 -0.67
N GLY A 10 0.19 12.58 0.64
CA GLY A 10 -0.47 13.48 1.59
C GLY A 10 -1.59 12.83 2.37
N THR A 11 -2.36 13.66 3.08
CA THR A 11 -3.47 13.22 3.93
C THR A 11 -4.78 13.79 3.37
N TYR A 12 -5.82 12.98 3.32
CA TYR A 12 -7.17 13.42 2.98
C TYR A 12 -8.15 12.90 4.03
N ARG A 13 -8.94 13.81 4.64
CA ARG A 13 -9.88 13.49 5.72
C ARG A 13 -9.27 12.72 6.90
N GLY A 14 -8.02 13.04 7.24
CA GLY A 14 -7.28 12.38 8.33
C GLY A 14 -6.59 11.08 7.94
N GLU A 15 -6.80 10.57 6.72
CA GLU A 15 -6.22 9.31 6.26
C GLU A 15 -4.99 9.54 5.35
N PRO A 16 -3.89 8.80 5.55
CA PRO A 16 -2.75 8.85 4.65
C PRO A 16 -3.10 8.21 3.31
N LEU A 17 -2.82 8.93 2.22
CA LEU A 17 -2.97 8.42 0.87
C LEU A 17 -1.63 8.03 0.27
N VAL A 18 -1.64 6.92 -0.46
CA VAL A 18 -0.48 6.39 -1.16
C VAL A 18 -0.80 6.09 -2.62
N LEU A 19 0.13 6.43 -3.52
CA LEU A 19 0.13 6.02 -4.92
C LEU A 19 1.06 4.81 -5.08
N HIS A 20 0.58 3.75 -5.72
CA HIS A 20 1.36 2.54 -5.96
C HIS A 20 0.75 1.68 -7.06
N THR A 21 1.59 0.86 -7.71
CA THR A 21 1.16 -0.23 -8.59
C THR A 21 1.20 -1.52 -7.80
N MET A 22 0.08 -2.26 -7.72
CA MET A 22 0.05 -3.52 -6.95
C MET A 22 -0.59 -4.66 -7.71
N TRP A 23 -0.14 -5.88 -7.41
CA TRP A 23 -0.71 -7.10 -7.96
C TRP A 23 -2.07 -7.42 -7.32
N GLY A 24 -2.13 -7.52 -5.99
CA GLY A 24 -3.39 -7.82 -5.30
C GLY A 24 -3.25 -7.94 -3.80
N ILE A 25 -4.37 -8.04 -3.10
CA ILE A 25 -4.47 -8.19 -1.64
C ILE A 25 -4.49 -9.68 -1.31
N ARG A 26 -3.72 -10.12 -0.30
CA ARG A 26 -3.72 -11.53 0.12
C ARG A 26 -5.03 -11.83 0.84
N THR A 27 -5.69 -12.90 0.43
CA THR A 27 -6.93 -13.38 1.06
C THR A 27 -6.76 -14.81 1.55
N GLU A 28 -7.63 -15.26 2.43
CA GLU A 28 -7.72 -16.65 2.87
C GLU A 28 -9.18 -17.05 3.01
N ARG A 29 -9.55 -18.18 2.39
CA ARG A 29 -10.90 -18.73 2.50
C ARG A 29 -10.83 -20.22 2.76
N ASN A 30 -11.42 -20.67 3.87
CA ASN A 30 -11.43 -22.07 4.30
C ASN A 30 -10.01 -22.68 4.36
N GLY A 31 -9.05 -21.95 4.93
CA GLY A 31 -7.65 -22.37 5.06
C GLY A 31 -6.87 -22.42 3.73
N LYS A 32 -7.44 -21.89 2.64
CA LYS A 32 -6.77 -21.79 1.34
C LYS A 32 -6.38 -20.34 1.09
N GLU A 33 -5.09 -20.13 0.87
CA GLU A 33 -4.58 -18.81 0.47
C GLU A 33 -5.07 -18.43 -0.92
N GLY A 34 -5.40 -17.16 -1.09
CA GLY A 34 -5.88 -16.56 -2.31
C GLY A 34 -5.34 -15.16 -2.51
N ARG A 35 -5.86 -14.51 -3.55
CA ARG A 35 -5.55 -13.11 -3.85
C ARG A 35 -6.73 -12.42 -4.50
N HIS A 36 -7.13 -11.28 -3.93
CA HIS A 36 -7.97 -10.32 -4.62
C HIS A 36 -7.09 -9.53 -5.60
N VAL A 37 -7.26 -9.79 -6.90
CA VAL A 37 -6.42 -9.18 -7.94
C VAL A 37 -6.83 -7.73 -8.14
N VAL A 38 -5.84 -6.84 -8.09
CA VAL A 38 -5.99 -5.41 -8.37
C VAL A 38 -5.36 -5.10 -9.73
N GLY A 39 -4.10 -5.51 -9.92
CA GLY A 39 -3.40 -5.52 -11.22
C GLY A 39 -3.26 -4.16 -11.90
N LYS A 40 -3.25 -3.05 -11.15
CA LYS A 40 -3.24 -1.69 -11.69
C LYS A 40 -2.60 -0.67 -10.75
N ASN A 41 -2.47 0.55 -11.24
CA ASN A 41 -2.11 1.72 -10.44
C ASN A 41 -3.30 2.15 -9.58
N VAL A 42 -3.04 2.41 -8.31
CA VAL A 42 -4.06 2.73 -7.32
C VAL A 42 -3.58 3.88 -6.44
N ILE A 43 -4.51 4.80 -6.15
CA ILE A 43 -4.42 5.68 -5.00
C ILE A 43 -5.31 5.06 -3.91
N SER A 44 -4.72 4.74 -2.76
CA SER A 44 -5.42 4.05 -1.66
C SER A 44 -5.02 4.61 -0.30
N THR A 45 -5.78 4.22 0.73
CA THR A 45 -5.34 4.31 2.12
C THR A 45 -4.43 3.13 2.47
N LEU A 46 -3.77 3.17 3.62
CA LEU A 46 -2.96 2.05 4.12
C LEU A 46 -3.81 0.84 4.57
N ASP A 47 -5.12 1.03 4.70
CA ASP A 47 -6.09 0.00 5.13
C ASP A 47 -6.72 -0.75 3.93
N LEU A 48 -6.14 -0.61 2.74
CA LEU A 48 -6.66 -1.22 1.51
C LEU A 48 -6.88 -2.73 1.67
N GLY A 49 -8.13 -3.16 1.51
CA GLY A 49 -8.56 -4.55 1.60
C GLY A 49 -9.16 -4.96 2.95
N SER A 50 -9.27 -4.06 3.92
CA SER A 50 -9.93 -4.32 5.20
C SER A 50 -11.44 -4.61 5.06
N ASP A 51 -12.04 -4.16 3.96
CA ASP A 51 -13.43 -4.39 3.60
C ASP A 51 -13.69 -5.78 3.01
N LEU A 52 -12.64 -6.52 2.62
CA LEU A 52 -12.77 -7.89 2.11
C LEU A 52 -13.06 -8.86 3.25
N SER A 53 -14.15 -9.63 3.13
CA SER A 53 -14.55 -10.62 4.13
C SER A 53 -13.51 -11.74 4.35
N ASP A 54 -12.66 -11.96 3.36
CA ASP A 54 -11.61 -12.99 3.34
C ASP A 54 -10.21 -12.39 3.43
N HIS A 55 -10.06 -11.13 3.85
CA HIS A 55 -8.73 -10.57 4.10
C HIS A 55 -8.02 -11.34 5.23
N VAL A 56 -6.69 -11.38 5.17
CA VAL A 56 -5.88 -11.99 6.23
C VAL A 56 -5.53 -10.91 7.26
N PRO A 57 -5.96 -11.03 8.54
CA PRO A 57 -5.61 -10.07 9.58
C PRO A 57 -4.09 -9.94 9.76
N GLY A 58 -3.59 -8.73 10.03
CA GLY A 58 -2.15 -8.49 10.21
C GLY A 58 -1.34 -8.55 8.91
N ARG A 59 -1.99 -8.47 7.74
CA ARG A 59 -1.35 -8.51 6.41
C ARG A 59 -1.67 -7.29 5.54
N LEU A 60 -2.38 -6.29 6.05
CA LEU A 60 -2.71 -5.07 5.32
C LEU A 60 -1.43 -4.25 5.04
N LEU A 61 -1.53 -3.22 4.19
CA LEU A 61 -0.37 -2.37 3.89
C LEU A 61 0.15 -1.69 5.15
N ALA A 62 -0.76 -1.24 6.03
CA ALA A 62 -0.45 -0.68 7.34
C ALA A 62 0.40 -1.63 8.19
N ASP A 63 0.02 -2.91 8.28
CA ASP A 63 0.72 -3.92 9.12
C ASP A 63 2.14 -4.22 8.65
N ARG A 64 2.42 -3.98 7.36
CA ARG A 64 3.67 -4.36 6.71
C ARG A 64 4.57 -3.17 6.37
N LEU A 65 4.12 -1.96 6.67
CA LEU A 65 4.92 -0.76 6.55
C LEU A 65 6.04 -0.81 7.58
N ASN A 66 7.28 -0.85 7.10
CA ASN A 66 8.44 -1.04 7.97
C ASN A 66 9.45 0.11 7.90
N ARG A 67 9.45 0.90 6.82
CA ARG A 67 10.33 2.05 6.64
C ARG A 67 9.66 3.07 5.72
N MET A 68 10.00 4.33 5.94
CA MET A 68 9.75 5.44 5.03
C MET A 68 11.11 6.04 4.66
N ALA A 69 11.30 6.35 3.38
CA ALA A 69 12.45 7.10 2.92
C ALA A 69 11.97 8.41 2.34
N LEU A 70 12.64 9.50 2.71
CA LEU A 70 12.40 10.81 2.10
C LEU A 70 13.23 10.87 0.81
N PRO A 71 12.64 11.31 -0.32
CA PRO A 71 13.42 11.63 -1.50
C PRO A 71 14.51 12.64 -1.12
N ALA A 72 15.69 12.52 -1.73
CA ALA A 72 16.72 13.53 -1.55
C ALA A 72 16.14 14.91 -1.92
N SER A 73 16.33 15.90 -1.05
CA SER A 73 16.11 17.29 -1.41
C SER A 73 17.12 17.62 -2.51
N GLY A 74 16.67 17.71 -3.76
CA GLY A 74 17.52 18.12 -4.86
C GLY A 74 18.22 19.43 -4.53
N GLY A 75 19.55 19.44 -4.71
CA GLY A 75 20.33 20.68 -4.73
C GLY A 75 19.75 21.66 -5.76
N THR A 76 20.01 22.94 -5.50
CA THR A 76 19.66 24.07 -6.36
C THR A 76 19.72 23.71 -7.85
N MET A 77 18.60 23.87 -8.55
CA MET A 77 18.60 24.01 -10.01
C MET A 77 19.68 25.05 -10.38
N PRO A 78 20.66 24.74 -11.23
CA PRO A 78 21.48 25.78 -11.84
C PRO A 78 20.60 26.55 -12.80
N ASP A 79 20.67 27.88 -12.70
CA ASP A 79 20.02 28.85 -13.59
C ASP A 79 20.43 28.67 -15.07
#